data_AF-A0A392QXP7-F1
#
_entry.id   AF-A0A392QXP7-F1
#
_cell.length_a   1.000
_cell.length_b   1.000
_cell.length_c   1.000
_cell.angle_alpha   90.00
_cell.angle_beta   90.00
_cell.angle_gamma   90.00
#
_symmetry.space_group_name_H-M   'P 1'
#
loop_
_entity.id
_entity.type
_entity.pdbx_description
1 polymer ?
#
loop_
_entity_poly.entity_id
_entity_poly.type
_entity_poly.pdbx_seq_one_letter_code
_entity_poly.pdbx_strand_id
1 'polypeptide(L)' 'MAIFAGLHYAPVTDITWSPDARYLAFSSQDGFCSLVEFEDGELGSPYCLSKGNVSDNDSKSTLQTANDT' A
#
# COMPACT_ATOMS: atom_id res chain seq x y z
N MET A 1 3.30 12.24 -13.72
CA MET A 1 3.63 12.93 -12.44
C MET A 1 2.39 13.71 -12.04
N ALA A 2 1.80 13.41 -10.89
CA ALA A 2 0.66 14.14 -10.34
C ALA A 2 1.14 15.02 -9.17
N ILE A 3 0.66 16.25 -9.09
CA ILE A 3 0.95 17.20 -8.01
C ILE A 3 -0.38 17.74 -7.49
N PHE A 4 -0.64 17.52 -6.20
CA PHE A 4 -1.79 18.05 -5.49
C PHE A 4 -1.30 19.17 -4.56
N ALA A 5 -1.61 20.43 -4.90
CA ALA A 5 -1.12 21.61 -4.20
C ALA A 5 -2.25 22.59 -3.87
N GLY A 6 -2.07 23.37 -2.79
CA GLY A 6 -3.02 24.42 -2.39
C GLY A 6 -4.35 23.91 -1.84
N LEU A 7 -4.41 22.65 -1.37
CA LEU A 7 -5.65 22.04 -0.88
C LEU A 7 -6.00 22.46 0.56
N HIS A 8 -4.99 22.77 1.37
CA HIS A 8 -5.14 23.19 2.77
C HIS A 8 -4.40 24.49 3.04
N TYR A 9 -4.94 25.26 3.97
CA TYR A 9 -4.31 26.51 4.46
C TYR A 9 -3.30 26.24 5.58
N ALA A 10 -3.36 25.06 6.17
CA ALA A 10 -2.41 24.57 7.17
C ALA A 10 -1.68 23.31 6.68
N PRO A 11 -0.57 22.92 7.34
CA PRO A 11 0.19 21.72 6.99
C PRO A 11 -0.65 20.45 7.04
N VAL A 12 -0.39 19.55 6.08
CA VAL A 12 -0.89 18.17 6.12
C VAL A 12 -0.22 17.45 7.30
N THR A 13 -1.02 16.81 8.14
CA THR A 13 -0.55 16.11 9.34
C THR A 13 -0.38 14.61 9.10
N ASP A 14 -1.28 14.02 8.31
CA ASP A 14 -1.34 12.58 8.10
C ASP A 14 -1.78 12.24 6.68
N ILE A 15 -1.29 11.12 6.15
CA ILE A 15 -1.58 10.62 4.80
C ILE A 15 -1.72 9.10 4.87
N THR A 16 -2.71 8.54 4.16
CA THR A 16 -2.87 7.09 4.02
C THR A 16 -3.42 6.68 2.66
N TRP A 17 -2.95 5.54 2.17
CA TRP A 17 -3.39 4.93 0.92
C TRP A 17 -4.38 3.80 1.20
N SER A 18 -5.35 3.62 0.29
CA SER A 18 -6.11 2.38 0.24
C SER A 18 -5.21 1.20 -0.18
N PRO A 19 -5.49 -0.04 0.26
CA PRO A 19 -4.66 -1.20 -0.08
C PRO A 19 -4.58 -1.51 -1.58
N ASP A 20 -5.55 -1.04 -2.35
CA ASP A 20 -5.66 -1.20 -3.81
C ASP A 20 -5.11 0.00 -4.59
N ALA A 21 -4.55 1.00 -3.91
CA ALA A 21 -4.03 2.24 -4.49
C ALA A 21 -5.06 3.10 -5.28
N ARG A 22 -6.36 2.83 -5.13
CA ARG A 22 -7.41 3.64 -5.79
C ARG A 22 -7.74 4.93 -5.05
N TYR A 23 -7.46 5.00 -3.76
CA TYR A 23 -7.76 6.16 -2.94
C TYR A 23 -6.57 6.61 -2.11
N LEU A 24 -6.40 7.93 -2.02
CA LEU A 24 -5.45 8.58 -1.13
C LEU A 24 -6.21 9.57 -0.26
N ALA A 25 -6.16 9.37 1.06
CA ALA A 25 -6.73 10.29 2.03
C ALA A 25 -5.62 11.04 2.78
N PHE A 26 -5.85 12.31 3.08
CA PHE A 26 -4.94 13.10 3.92
C PHE A 26 -5.70 14.14 4.74
N SER A 27 -5.18 14.43 5.93
CA SER A 27 -5.74 15.40 6.87
C SER A 27 -4.81 16.58 7.09
N SER A 28 -5.37 17.72 7.45
CA SER A 28 -4.62 18.93 7.79
C SER A 28 -4.99 19.45 9.17
N GLN A 29 -4.07 20.23 9.74
CA GLN A 29 -4.28 20.93 11.01
C GLN A 29 -5.38 22.00 10.94
N ASP A 30 -5.81 22.40 9.73
CA ASP A 30 -6.96 23.28 9.55
C ASP A 30 -8.33 22.60 9.77
N GLY A 31 -8.32 21.30 10.11
CA GLY A 31 -9.51 20.54 10.47
C GLY A 31 -10.22 19.89 9.29
N PHE A 32 -9.64 19.95 8.09
CA PHE A 32 -10.19 19.33 6.89
C PHE A 32 -9.45 18.03 6.54
N CYS A 33 -10.18 17.10 5.93
CA CYS A 33 -9.64 15.91 5.28
C CYS A 33 -10.02 15.94 3.80
N SER A 34 -9.05 15.60 2.94
CA SER A 34 -9.23 15.50 1.50
C SER A 34 -9.08 14.05 1.05
N LEU A 35 -9.81 13.67 0.01
CA LEU A 35 -9.76 12.36 -0.62
C LEU A 35 -9.49 12.52 -2.11
N VAL A 36 -8.53 11.76 -2.62
CA VAL A 36 -8.20 11.68 -4.05
C VAL A 36 -8.55 10.28 -4.53
N GLU A 37 -9.24 10.20 -5.67
CA GLU A 37 -9.57 8.97 -6.38
C GLU A 37 -8.68 8.87 -7.62
N PHE A 38 -8.16 7.68 -7.88
CA PHE A 38 -7.39 7.35 -9.08
C PHE A 38 -8.17 6.36 -9.93
N GLU A 39 -8.15 6.55 -11.24
CA GLU A 39 -8.74 5.59 -12.17
C GLU A 39 -7.88 4.33 -12.30
N ASP A 40 -8.50 3.23 -12.75
CA ASP A 40 -7.81 1.97 -12.97
C ASP A 40 -6.63 2.14 -13.96
N GLY A 41 -5.42 1.85 -13.48
CA GLY A 41 -4.19 1.95 -14.27
C GLY A 41 -3.55 3.34 -14.35
N GLU A 42 -4.13 4.37 -13.72
CA GLU A 42 -3.56 5.74 -13.70
C GLU A 42 -2.18 5.79 -13.02
N LEU A 43 -2.01 4.98 -11.96
CA LEU A 43 -0.75 4.82 -11.23
C LEU A 43 0.19 3.76 -11.86
N GLY A 44 -0.23 3.14 -12.97
CA GLY A 44 0.49 2.05 -13.63
C GLY A 44 0.26 0.68 -12.97
N SER A 45 1.23 -0.22 -13.13
CA SER A 45 1.16 -1.58 -12.59
C SER A 45 1.79 -1.69 -11.19
N PRO A 46 1.19 -2.44 -10.25
CA PRO A 46 1.79 -2.70 -8.95
C PRO A 46 3.21 -3.26 -9.08
N TYR A 47 4.14 -2.68 -8.33
CA TYR A 47 5.51 -3.17 -8.30
C TYR A 47 5.61 -4.39 -7.37
N CYS A 48 5.79 -5.57 -7.97
CA CYS A 48 6.08 -6.79 -7.22
C CYS A 48 7.57 -6.86 -6.91
N LEU A 49 7.93 -6.74 -5.64
CA LEU A 49 9.29 -7.07 -5.18
C LEU A 49 9.53 -8.57 -5.43
N SER A 50 10.34 -8.91 -6.42
CA SER A 50 10.81 -10.29 -6.58
C SER A 50 11.65 -10.63 -5.36
N LYS A 51 11.18 -11.58 -4.55
CA LYS A 51 11.97 -12.19 -3.47
C LYS A 51 13.28 -12.67 -4.08
N GLY A 52 14.39 -11.99 -3.77
CA GLY A 52 15.71 -12.40 -4.25
C GLY A 52 15.95 -13.87 -3.89
N ASN A 53 16.64 -14.59 -4.75
CA ASN A 53 16.99 -16.00 -4.56
C ASN A 53 17.75 -16.18 -3.24
N VAL A 54 17.03 -16.44 -2.15
CA VAL A 54 17.62 -17.06 -0.97
C VAL A 54 17.71 -18.55 -1.32
N SER A 55 18.92 -18.98 -1.67
CA SER A 55 19.26 -20.40 -1.66
C SER A 55 19.24 -20.89 -0.22
N ASP A 56 18.04 -21.07 0.34
CA ASP A 56 17.83 -21.84 1.57
C ASP A 56 17.93 -23.33 1.22
N ASN A 57 19.15 -23.77 0.91
CA ASN A 57 19.53 -25.15 1.21
C ASN A 57 19.82 -25.18 2.71
N ASP A 58 18.78 -25.39 3.52
CA ASP A 58 18.92 -26.24 4.70
C ASP A 58 17.56 -26.58 5.34
N SER A 59 17.43 -27.88 5.61
CA SER A 59 16.59 -28.46 6.65
C SER A 59 15.08 -28.55 6.38
N LYS A 60 14.74 -29.60 5.64
CA LYS A 60 13.62 -30.53 5.93
C LYS A 60 13.21 -30.50 7.42
N SER A 61 12.09 -29.85 7.73
CA SER A 61 11.30 -30.14 8.93
C SER A 61 9.91 -30.54 8.49
N THR A 62 9.73 -31.85 8.47
CA THR A 62 8.47 -32.57 8.38
C THR A 62 7.48 -32.03 9.42
N LEU A 63 6.40 -31.38 8.99
CA LEU A 63 5.13 -31.45 9.71
C LEU A 63 4.13 -32.14 8.81
N GLN A 64 4.03 -33.44 9.10
CA GLN A 64 3.18 -34.42 8.49
C GLN A 64 1.73 -34.11 8.80
N THR A 65 0.92 -34.22 7.75
CA THR A 65 -0.52 -34.38 7.72
C THR A 65 -1.05 -35.13 8.95
N ALA A 66 -2.02 -34.54 9.64
CA ALA A 66 -2.97 -35.28 10.46
C ALA A 66 -4.36 -34.82 10.02
N ASN A 67 -4.81 -35.36 8.89
CA ASN A 67 -6.22 -35.47 8.58
C ASN A 67 -6.60 -36.85 9.08
N ASP A 68 -7.38 -36.95 10.14
CA ASP A 68 -8.10 -38.19 10.48
C ASP A 68 -9.42 -37.83 11.19
N THR A 69 -10.50 -38.07 10.43
CA THR A 69 -11.90 -38.38 10.75
C THR A 69 -12.58 -37.79 11.99
#